data_AF-A0A7C0XKV0-F1
#
_entry.id   AF-A0A7C0XKV0-F1
#
_cell.length_a   1.000
_cell.length_b   1.000
_cell.length_c   1.000
_cell.angle_alpha   90.00
_cell.angle_beta   90.00
_cell.angle_gamma   90.00
#
_symmetry.space_group_name_H-M   'P 1'
#
loop_
_entity.id
_entity.type
_entity.pdbx_description
1 polymer ?
#
loop_
_entity_poly.entity_id
_entity_poly.type
_entity_poly.pdbx_seq_one_letter_code
_entity_poly.pdbx_strand_id
1 'polypeptide(L)'
;MVRYMSFRFKRGQFLVLAALTVTIMILTSTTLLAYISVSRMNLPKTDFRKTVTQITLNSRRALATALAQVSKELNLRASLNDYSQYNRLEDYPEAKDEGFKFISNWLNDTYMKNAGLGLNLTLSGTDFECEWNTYRGYSRVYSNLSLDVRAYGFYGWNERIEVSLNLTILGLKELTQNSTSFYFSLQRENGVPVTGLTVSSVRLLYNRTGRGFTEVDIDELTLRYIGNGTYLLRFYSPDMSTPPKVKLIIQDARGILVGSFPQNGTILSLIDDSTGPVVTELTAEPNPIYGGNSTTLRAVIDDSNTGWSTIVAAEYFVGSIGENGTGIPLSPLDGLFDSPVETVYAEVNVTGWSLGNYTIYVHGRDAAGYWGNFSSLVLVISDTQNMHVKSIDMSGEIDWWFIFKRTRATAVVTVVDQNGSPVEGAKVYGSWSGMASGSVEGFTDENGQVVFTTDWSYWDWWFVDHTYTFTVTNIELEGWNYTPEENEETSDSITL
;
A
#
# COMPACT_ATOMS: atom_id res chain seq x y z
N MET A 1 -78.01 -8.72 -102.52
CA MET A 1 -76.77 -8.09 -102.00
C MET A 1 -77.20 -7.13 -100.90
N VAL A 2 -76.46 -7.01 -99.80
CA VAL A 2 -76.86 -6.45 -98.48
C VAL A 2 -77.41 -7.53 -97.52
N ARG A 3 -76.77 -7.57 -96.35
CA ARG A 3 -76.71 -8.61 -95.32
C ARG A 3 -76.98 -7.91 -93.98
N TYR A 4 -77.34 -8.71 -92.97
CA TYR A 4 -77.44 -8.39 -91.53
C TYR A 4 -78.83 -8.09 -90.94
N MET A 5 -79.55 -9.18 -90.70
CA MET A 5 -79.81 -9.74 -89.35
C MET A 5 -80.46 -8.81 -88.32
N SER A 6 -81.79 -8.84 -88.28
CA SER A 6 -82.56 -8.41 -87.11
C SER A 6 -82.54 -9.50 -86.03
N PHE A 7 -82.27 -9.17 -84.77
CA PHE A 7 -82.96 -9.84 -83.66
C PHE A 7 -83.12 -8.89 -82.46
N ARG A 8 -84.36 -8.86 -81.97
CA ARG A 8 -84.90 -8.09 -80.85
C ARG A 8 -84.17 -8.40 -79.54
N PHE A 9 -83.67 -7.37 -78.85
CA PHE A 9 -83.34 -7.48 -77.42
C PHE A 9 -84.63 -7.40 -76.60
N LYS A 10 -85.07 -8.53 -76.03
CA LYS A 10 -86.17 -8.59 -75.06
C LYS A 10 -85.67 -8.00 -73.73
N ARG A 11 -86.41 -7.07 -73.13
CA ARG A 11 -86.11 -6.42 -71.82
C ARG A 11 -85.69 -7.39 -70.69
N GLY A 12 -86.02 -8.68 -70.78
CA GLY A 12 -85.55 -9.72 -69.86
C GLY A 12 -84.06 -10.05 -69.93
N GLN A 13 -83.38 -9.86 -71.07
CA GLN A 13 -81.95 -10.17 -71.22
C GLN A 13 -81.04 -9.22 -70.43
N PHE A 14 -81.41 -7.94 -70.31
CA PHE A 14 -80.65 -6.96 -69.55
C PHE A 14 -80.73 -7.22 -68.03
N LEU A 15 -81.91 -7.67 -67.56
CA LEU A 15 -82.15 -8.01 -66.16
C LEU A 15 -81.38 -9.27 -65.75
N VAL A 16 -81.29 -10.26 -66.65
CA VAL A 16 -80.46 -11.46 -66.45
C VAL A 16 -78.97 -11.12 -66.46
N LEU A 17 -78.49 -10.26 -67.37
CA LEU A 17 -77.09 -9.84 -67.40
C LEU A 17 -76.70 -9.04 -66.15
N ALA A 18 -77.55 -8.13 -65.67
CA ALA A 18 -77.30 -7.37 -64.45
C ALA A 18 -77.32 -8.27 -63.20
N ALA A 19 -78.23 -9.25 -63.13
CA ALA A 19 -78.24 -10.23 -62.05
C ALA A 19 -76.99 -11.13 -62.08
N LEU A 20 -76.50 -11.48 -63.27
CA LEU A 20 -75.29 -12.28 -63.46
C LEU A 20 -74.03 -11.49 -63.05
N THR A 21 -73.94 -10.20 -63.40
CA THR A 21 -72.78 -9.38 -62.99
C THR A 21 -72.76 -9.15 -61.49
N VAL A 22 -73.91 -8.92 -60.86
CA VAL A 22 -74.00 -8.79 -59.40
C VAL A 22 -73.66 -10.10 -58.71
N THR A 23 -74.15 -11.24 -59.20
CA THR A 23 -73.79 -12.55 -58.61
C THR A 23 -72.32 -12.87 -58.79
N ILE A 24 -71.72 -12.59 -59.94
CA ILE A 24 -70.27 -12.73 -60.15
C ILE A 24 -69.49 -11.82 -59.19
N MET A 25 -69.93 -10.57 -59.00
CA MET A 25 -69.28 -9.62 -58.10
C MET A 25 -69.39 -10.04 -56.63
N ILE A 26 -70.54 -10.59 -56.22
CA ILE A 26 -70.71 -11.18 -54.89
C ILE A 26 -69.85 -12.44 -54.75
N LEU A 27 -69.75 -13.28 -55.78
CA LEU A 27 -68.91 -14.49 -55.75
C LEU A 27 -67.42 -14.15 -55.68
N THR A 28 -66.96 -13.12 -56.38
CA THR A 28 -65.56 -12.67 -56.32
C THR A 28 -65.26 -12.00 -54.99
N SER A 29 -66.17 -11.18 -54.44
CA SER A 29 -65.99 -10.60 -53.12
C SER A 29 -66.01 -11.66 -52.00
N THR A 30 -66.88 -12.66 -52.10
CA THR A 30 -66.95 -13.75 -51.12
C THR A 30 -65.76 -14.70 -51.24
N THR A 31 -65.27 -15.00 -52.44
CA THR A 31 -64.03 -15.78 -52.61
C THR A 31 -62.80 -15.01 -52.14
N LEU A 32 -62.76 -13.68 -52.32
CA LEU A 32 -61.69 -12.83 -51.79
C LEU A 32 -61.74 -12.75 -50.25
N LEU A 33 -62.91 -12.57 -49.66
CA LEU A 33 -63.11 -12.60 -48.20
C LEU A 33 -62.79 -13.99 -47.63
N ALA A 34 -63.22 -15.05 -48.30
CA ALA A 34 -62.87 -16.42 -47.93
C ALA A 34 -61.36 -16.63 -48.03
N TYR A 35 -60.70 -16.17 -49.09
CA TYR A 35 -59.25 -16.24 -49.25
C TYR A 35 -58.50 -15.47 -48.16
N ILE A 36 -58.98 -14.29 -47.77
CA ILE A 36 -58.40 -13.52 -46.65
C ILE A 36 -58.68 -14.18 -45.29
N SER A 37 -59.84 -14.81 -45.11
CA SER A 37 -60.17 -15.53 -43.85
C SER A 37 -59.50 -16.90 -43.73
N VAL A 38 -59.19 -17.55 -44.87
CA VAL A 38 -58.60 -18.90 -44.98
C VAL A 38 -57.10 -18.86 -45.25
N SER A 39 -56.53 -17.70 -45.62
CA SER A 39 -55.09 -17.49 -45.48
C SER A 39 -54.80 -17.57 -44.00
N ARG A 40 -54.41 -18.79 -43.57
CA ARG A 40 -53.91 -19.06 -42.23
C ARG A 40 -52.84 -18.01 -41.99
N MET A 41 -53.16 -17.02 -41.16
CA MET A 41 -52.14 -16.31 -40.42
C MET A 41 -51.44 -17.40 -39.62
N ASN A 42 -50.35 -17.93 -40.18
CA ASN A 42 -49.38 -18.70 -39.45
C ASN A 42 -48.76 -17.70 -38.48
N LEU A 43 -49.43 -17.47 -37.35
CA LEU A 43 -48.78 -16.95 -36.17
C LEU A 43 -47.71 -17.99 -35.84
N PRO A 44 -46.40 -17.68 -35.99
CA PRO A 44 -45.39 -18.63 -35.60
C PRO A 44 -45.65 -18.96 -34.14
N LYS A 45 -45.83 -20.24 -33.81
CA LYS A 45 -45.87 -20.71 -32.43
C LYS A 45 -44.54 -20.26 -31.81
N THR A 46 -44.56 -19.16 -31.08
CA THR A 46 -43.38 -18.69 -30.36
C THR A 46 -43.26 -19.63 -29.19
N ASP A 47 -42.21 -20.45 -29.19
CA ASP A 47 -41.93 -21.30 -28.04
C ASP A 47 -41.62 -20.39 -26.86
N PHE A 48 -42.60 -20.23 -25.95
CA PHE A 48 -42.47 -19.32 -24.82
C PHE A 48 -41.24 -19.65 -23.96
N ARG A 49 -40.82 -20.94 -23.92
CA ARG A 49 -39.60 -21.36 -23.22
C ARG A 49 -38.36 -20.75 -23.86
N LYS A 50 -38.31 -20.74 -25.20
CA LYS A 50 -37.23 -20.07 -25.94
C LYS A 50 -37.19 -18.58 -25.64
N THR A 51 -38.34 -17.92 -25.57
CA THR A 51 -38.42 -16.49 -25.24
C THR A 51 -37.95 -16.21 -23.81
N VAL A 52 -38.45 -16.95 -22.82
CA VAL A 52 -38.02 -16.83 -21.42
C VAL A 52 -36.52 -17.05 -21.29
N THR A 53 -35.98 -18.15 -21.85
CA THR A 53 -34.54 -18.42 -21.85
C THR A 53 -33.73 -17.30 -22.51
N GLN A 54 -34.20 -16.76 -23.63
CA GLN A 54 -33.51 -15.68 -24.33
C GLN A 54 -33.50 -14.38 -23.52
N ILE A 55 -34.63 -14.00 -22.90
CA ILE A 55 -34.72 -12.82 -22.03
C ILE A 55 -33.81 -12.99 -20.83
N THR A 56 -33.82 -14.15 -20.19
CA THR A 56 -32.95 -14.46 -19.05
C THR A 56 -31.46 -14.37 -19.42
N LEU A 57 -31.04 -15.00 -20.52
CA LEU A 57 -29.66 -14.91 -21.02
C LEU A 57 -29.27 -13.47 -21.39
N ASN A 58 -30.18 -12.73 -22.02
CA ASN A 58 -29.96 -11.34 -22.36
C ASN A 58 -29.90 -10.43 -21.12
N SER A 59 -30.62 -10.76 -20.05
CA SER A 59 -30.56 -10.02 -18.78
C SER A 59 -29.17 -10.11 -18.16
N ARG A 60 -28.58 -11.32 -18.16
CA ARG A 60 -27.19 -11.53 -17.70
C ARG A 60 -26.19 -10.73 -18.54
N ARG A 61 -26.35 -10.75 -19.86
CA ARG A 61 -25.51 -9.95 -20.78
C ARG A 61 -25.70 -8.46 -20.57
N ALA A 62 -26.94 -8.00 -20.35
CA ALA A 62 -27.25 -6.62 -20.11
C ALA A 62 -26.61 -6.11 -18.81
N LEU A 63 -26.67 -6.91 -17.73
CA LEU A 63 -25.99 -6.60 -16.48
C LEU A 63 -24.46 -6.57 -16.65
N ALA A 64 -23.90 -7.51 -17.42
CA ALA A 64 -22.46 -7.49 -17.74
C ALA A 64 -22.05 -6.23 -18.52
N THR A 65 -22.86 -5.82 -19.49
CA THR A 65 -22.61 -4.58 -20.24
C THR A 65 -22.80 -3.34 -19.36
N ALA A 66 -23.80 -3.34 -18.48
CA ALA A 66 -24.00 -2.26 -17.52
C ALA A 66 -22.78 -2.12 -16.58
N LEU A 67 -22.30 -3.23 -16.00
CA LEU A 67 -21.09 -3.25 -15.18
C LEU A 67 -19.85 -2.82 -15.98
N ALA A 68 -19.76 -3.18 -17.25
CA ALA A 68 -18.72 -2.69 -18.14
C ALA A 68 -18.76 -1.16 -18.32
N GLN A 69 -19.93 -0.53 -18.39
CA GLN A 69 -20.02 0.93 -18.43
C GLN A 69 -19.59 1.57 -17.11
N VAL A 70 -20.10 1.05 -15.98
CA VAL A 70 -19.75 1.56 -14.64
C VAL A 70 -18.24 1.47 -14.37
N SER A 71 -17.64 0.31 -14.65
CA SER A 71 -16.19 0.10 -14.44
C SER A 71 -15.34 0.95 -15.40
N LYS A 72 -15.79 1.20 -16.62
CA LYS A 72 -15.11 2.13 -17.55
C LYS A 72 -15.16 3.57 -17.08
N GLU A 73 -16.30 4.02 -16.59
CA GLU A 73 -16.48 5.37 -16.07
C GLU A 73 -15.63 5.59 -14.80
N LEU A 74 -15.60 4.61 -13.89
CA LEU A 74 -14.70 4.62 -12.73
C LEU A 74 -13.23 4.67 -13.16
N ASN A 75 -12.82 3.82 -14.11
CA ASN A 75 -11.44 3.81 -14.61
C ASN A 75 -11.06 5.14 -15.29
N LEU A 76 -11.97 5.75 -16.06
CA LEU A 76 -11.75 7.06 -16.66
C LEU A 76 -11.48 8.09 -15.56
N ARG A 77 -12.32 8.12 -14.51
CA ARG A 77 -12.12 9.03 -13.37
C ARG A 77 -10.79 8.79 -12.65
N ALA A 78 -10.43 7.53 -12.40
CA ALA A 78 -9.15 7.18 -11.78
C ALA A 78 -7.95 7.60 -12.66
N SER A 79 -8.04 7.40 -13.98
CA SER A 79 -6.97 7.76 -14.93
C SER A 79 -6.69 9.26 -14.98
N LEU A 80 -7.70 10.10 -14.78
CA LEU A 80 -7.55 11.56 -14.71
C LEU A 80 -6.84 12.04 -13.43
N ASN A 81 -6.66 11.15 -12.46
CA ASN A 81 -6.03 11.42 -11.17
C ASN A 81 -4.80 10.51 -10.97
N ASP A 82 -4.17 10.06 -12.04
CA ASP A 82 -2.98 9.17 -12.03
C ASP A 82 -3.17 7.89 -11.20
N TYR A 83 -4.41 7.42 -11.12
CA TYR A 83 -4.83 6.27 -10.30
C TYR A 83 -4.47 6.41 -8.81
N SER A 84 -4.33 7.64 -8.31
CA SER A 84 -4.06 7.93 -6.89
C SER A 84 -5.34 7.99 -6.05
N GLN A 85 -6.49 8.23 -6.70
CA GLN A 85 -7.81 8.38 -6.12
C GLN A 85 -8.85 7.64 -6.96
N TYR A 86 -10.05 7.46 -6.40
CA TYR A 86 -11.18 6.80 -7.06
C TYR A 86 -10.91 5.31 -7.33
N ASN A 87 -10.37 4.63 -6.33
CA ASN A 87 -10.02 3.21 -6.39
C ASN A 87 -11.20 2.33 -5.99
N ARG A 88 -12.28 2.93 -5.47
CA ARG A 88 -13.52 2.26 -5.12
C ARG A 88 -14.69 2.97 -5.75
N LEU A 89 -15.75 2.22 -6.03
CA LEU A 89 -16.97 2.81 -6.59
C LEU A 89 -17.67 3.76 -5.61
N GLU A 90 -17.47 3.57 -4.31
CA GLU A 90 -17.98 4.49 -3.28
C GLU A 90 -17.32 5.88 -3.32
N ASP A 91 -16.11 5.98 -3.86
CA ASP A 91 -15.41 7.26 -4.03
C ASP A 91 -15.98 8.07 -5.22
N TYR A 92 -16.72 7.43 -6.14
CA TYR A 92 -17.36 8.07 -7.30
C TYR A 92 -18.69 7.36 -7.67
N PRO A 93 -19.75 7.56 -6.86
CA PRO A 93 -21.02 6.85 -7.03
C PRO A 93 -21.75 7.21 -8.34
N GLU A 94 -21.48 8.36 -8.94
CA GLU A 94 -22.08 8.83 -10.20
C GLU A 94 -21.79 7.89 -11.37
N ALA A 95 -20.70 7.11 -11.32
CA ALA A 95 -20.41 6.08 -12.32
C ALA A 95 -21.54 5.04 -12.44
N LYS A 96 -22.35 4.83 -11.38
CA LYS A 96 -23.52 3.93 -11.41
C LYS A 96 -24.59 4.38 -12.41
N ASP A 97 -24.68 5.68 -12.70
CA ASP A 97 -25.73 6.24 -13.56
C ASP A 97 -25.65 5.70 -15.00
N GLU A 98 -24.43 5.52 -15.54
CA GLU A 98 -24.25 4.94 -16.88
C GLU A 98 -24.71 3.47 -16.93
N GLY A 99 -24.52 2.72 -15.83
CA GLY A 99 -25.05 1.36 -15.68
C GLY A 99 -26.58 1.33 -15.66
N PHE A 100 -27.21 2.17 -14.83
CA PHE A 100 -28.68 2.25 -14.72
C PHE A 100 -29.35 2.75 -16.01
N LYS A 101 -28.74 3.72 -16.69
CA LYS A 101 -29.18 4.22 -18.00
C LYS A 101 -29.14 3.12 -19.04
N PHE A 102 -28.06 2.34 -19.10
CA PHE A 102 -27.98 1.19 -20.01
C PHE A 102 -29.09 0.15 -19.72
N ILE A 103 -29.28 -0.22 -18.46
CA ILE A 103 -30.32 -1.16 -18.04
C ILE A 103 -31.71 -0.68 -18.46
N SER A 104 -32.01 0.61 -18.24
CA SER A 104 -33.30 1.20 -18.59
C SER A 104 -33.57 1.16 -20.10
N ASN A 105 -32.57 1.50 -20.91
CA ASN A 105 -32.66 1.42 -22.36
C ASN A 105 -32.87 -0.03 -22.83
N TRP A 106 -32.11 -0.97 -22.27
CA TRP A 106 -32.24 -2.39 -22.60
C TRP A 106 -33.62 -2.96 -22.22
N LEU A 107 -34.17 -2.57 -21.06
CA LEU A 107 -35.52 -2.95 -20.65
C LEU A 107 -36.56 -2.42 -21.66
N ASN A 108 -36.51 -1.13 -22.01
CA ASN A 108 -37.40 -0.52 -22.99
C ASN A 108 -37.34 -1.21 -24.36
N ASP A 109 -36.13 -1.48 -24.86
CA ASP A 109 -35.93 -2.21 -26.11
C ASP A 109 -36.50 -3.62 -26.05
N THR A 110 -36.35 -4.30 -24.91
CA THR A 110 -36.87 -5.65 -24.69
C THR A 110 -38.39 -5.65 -24.66
N TYR A 111 -39.02 -4.65 -24.02
CA TYR A 111 -40.47 -4.46 -24.04
C TYR A 111 -40.99 -4.23 -25.46
N MET A 112 -40.36 -3.31 -26.21
CA MET A 112 -40.77 -2.99 -27.59
C MET A 112 -40.65 -4.19 -28.52
N LYS A 113 -39.55 -4.95 -28.44
CA LYS A 113 -39.34 -6.18 -29.24
C LYS A 113 -40.38 -7.27 -28.96
N ASN A 114 -41.04 -7.22 -27.80
CA ASN A 114 -41.95 -8.26 -27.33
C ASN A 114 -43.34 -7.71 -26.95
N ALA A 115 -43.76 -6.60 -27.55
CA ALA A 115 -44.98 -5.87 -27.20
C ALA A 115 -46.28 -6.72 -27.27
N GLY A 116 -46.28 -7.85 -28.00
CA GLY A 116 -47.41 -8.78 -28.09
C GLY A 116 -47.51 -9.84 -26.98
N LEU A 117 -46.52 -9.91 -26.07
CA LEU A 117 -46.43 -11.00 -25.08
C LEU A 117 -46.98 -10.63 -23.70
N GLY A 118 -47.32 -9.36 -23.47
CA GLY A 118 -47.70 -8.86 -22.15
C GLY A 118 -46.62 -9.13 -21.10
N LEU A 119 -45.36 -8.85 -21.45
CA LEU A 119 -44.22 -9.06 -20.56
C LEU A 119 -44.34 -8.16 -19.32
N ASN A 120 -43.95 -8.71 -18.17
CA ASN A 120 -43.65 -7.97 -16.96
C ASN A 120 -42.23 -8.34 -16.55
N LEU A 121 -41.25 -7.53 -16.94
CA LEU A 121 -39.82 -7.78 -16.75
C LEU A 121 -39.23 -6.71 -15.83
N THR A 122 -38.73 -7.12 -14.67
CA THR A 122 -38.13 -6.20 -13.72
C THR A 122 -36.76 -6.70 -13.27
N LEU A 123 -35.85 -5.74 -13.08
CA LEU A 123 -34.55 -5.94 -12.44
C LEU A 123 -34.60 -5.11 -11.15
N SER A 124 -34.69 -5.79 -10.01
CA SER A 124 -34.89 -5.15 -8.70
C SER A 124 -33.70 -5.42 -7.79
N GLY A 125 -33.44 -4.51 -6.83
CA GLY A 125 -32.28 -4.61 -5.95
C GLY A 125 -30.96 -4.59 -6.70
N THR A 126 -30.88 -3.85 -7.80
CA THR A 126 -29.66 -3.75 -8.59
C THR A 126 -28.64 -2.90 -7.86
N ASP A 127 -27.46 -3.46 -7.58
CA ASP A 127 -26.35 -2.72 -6.99
C ASP A 127 -25.03 -3.08 -7.66
N PHE A 128 -24.21 -2.05 -7.85
CA PHE A 128 -22.89 -2.13 -8.46
C PHE A 128 -21.84 -1.88 -7.39
N GLU A 129 -20.75 -2.65 -7.45
CA GLU A 129 -19.62 -2.52 -6.56
C GLU A 129 -18.31 -2.70 -7.33
N CYS A 130 -17.33 -1.83 -7.07
CA CYS A 130 -15.96 -2.01 -7.52
C CYS A 130 -15.03 -1.67 -6.36
N GLU A 131 -14.13 -2.59 -6.02
CA GLU A 131 -13.11 -2.42 -4.99
C GLU A 131 -11.76 -2.74 -5.62
N TRP A 132 -10.96 -1.71 -5.92
CA TRP A 132 -9.65 -1.85 -6.59
C TRP A 132 -8.49 -1.35 -5.72
N ASN A 133 -8.75 -1.01 -4.46
CA ASN A 133 -7.76 -0.48 -3.51
C ASN A 133 -6.94 -1.57 -2.79
N THR A 134 -6.99 -2.83 -3.24
CA THR A 134 -6.23 -3.94 -2.64
C THR A 134 -5.55 -4.78 -3.73
N TYR A 135 -4.68 -5.70 -3.34
CA TYR A 135 -4.10 -6.72 -4.24
C TYR A 135 -5.14 -7.72 -4.78
N ARG A 136 -6.35 -7.75 -4.19
CA ARG A 136 -7.52 -8.54 -4.57
C ARG A 136 -8.66 -7.62 -5.01
N GLY A 137 -8.58 -7.16 -6.24
CA GLY A 137 -9.60 -6.28 -6.80
C GLY A 137 -10.83 -7.03 -7.30
N TYR A 138 -12.00 -6.42 -7.23
CA TYR A 138 -13.20 -6.94 -7.89
C TYR A 138 -14.11 -5.85 -8.47
N SER A 139 -14.89 -6.26 -9.48
CA SER A 139 -16.02 -5.50 -10.02
C SER A 139 -17.21 -6.42 -10.16
N ARG A 140 -18.35 -6.04 -9.57
CA ARG A 140 -19.54 -6.90 -9.53
C ARG A 140 -20.85 -6.13 -9.58
N VAL A 141 -21.89 -6.80 -10.06
CA VAL A 141 -23.27 -6.33 -10.02
C VAL A 141 -24.20 -7.45 -9.57
N TYR A 142 -25.12 -7.11 -8.68
CA TYR A 142 -26.22 -7.97 -8.26
C TYR A 142 -27.52 -7.44 -8.80
N SER A 143 -28.45 -8.32 -9.17
CA SER A 143 -29.83 -7.94 -9.46
C SER A 143 -30.77 -9.13 -9.36
N ASN A 144 -32.01 -8.90 -8.95
CA ASN A 144 -33.07 -9.90 -8.98
C ASN A 144 -33.94 -9.68 -10.22
N LEU A 145 -33.86 -10.63 -11.15
CA LEU A 145 -34.68 -10.70 -12.35
C LEU A 145 -36.03 -11.32 -11.99
N SER A 146 -37.12 -10.59 -12.25
CA SER A 146 -38.48 -11.13 -12.23
C SER A 146 -39.14 -10.99 -13.60
N LEU A 147 -39.74 -12.07 -14.10
CA LEU A 147 -40.32 -12.15 -15.44
C LEU A 147 -41.68 -12.87 -15.42
N ASP A 148 -42.71 -12.19 -15.91
CA ASP A 148 -43.99 -12.80 -16.31
C ASP A 148 -44.22 -12.63 -17.81
N VAL A 149 -44.88 -13.62 -18.41
CA VAL A 149 -45.32 -13.61 -19.81
C VAL A 149 -46.83 -13.88 -19.84
N ARG A 150 -47.62 -12.81 -19.73
CA ARG A 150 -49.09 -12.88 -19.55
C ARG A 150 -49.80 -13.54 -20.71
N ALA A 151 -49.34 -13.32 -21.95
CA ALA A 151 -49.96 -13.92 -23.14
C ALA A 151 -49.95 -15.46 -23.13
N TYR A 152 -49.06 -16.08 -22.35
CA TYR A 152 -48.94 -17.53 -22.22
C TYR A 152 -49.25 -18.05 -20.81
N GLY A 153 -49.73 -17.20 -19.91
CA GLY A 153 -50.04 -17.58 -18.52
C GLY A 153 -48.81 -18.01 -17.70
N PHE A 154 -47.62 -17.55 -18.08
CA PHE A 154 -46.37 -17.87 -17.37
C PHE A 154 -46.05 -16.76 -16.38
N TYR A 155 -45.90 -17.12 -15.09
CA TYR A 155 -45.74 -16.17 -14.00
C TYR A 155 -44.68 -16.63 -13.01
N GLY A 156 -44.08 -15.67 -12.31
CA GLY A 156 -43.25 -15.93 -11.12
C GLY A 156 -41.87 -16.48 -11.43
N TRP A 157 -41.36 -16.31 -12.66
CA TRP A 157 -39.96 -16.61 -12.93
C TRP A 157 -39.08 -15.58 -12.25
N ASN A 158 -38.31 -16.03 -11.26
CA ASN A 158 -37.40 -15.19 -10.49
C ASN A 158 -36.00 -15.82 -10.47
N GLU A 159 -34.97 -15.00 -10.68
CA GLU A 159 -33.59 -15.42 -10.64
C GLU A 159 -32.70 -14.32 -10.08
N ARG A 160 -31.86 -14.66 -9.09
CA ARG A 160 -30.79 -13.77 -8.65
C ARG A 160 -29.61 -13.89 -9.61
N ILE A 161 -29.26 -12.79 -10.24
CA ILE A 161 -28.13 -12.71 -11.17
C ILE A 161 -26.99 -11.99 -10.47
N GLU A 162 -25.83 -12.62 -10.50
CA GLU A 162 -24.54 -12.02 -10.20
C GLU A 162 -23.69 -12.05 -11.46
N VAL A 163 -23.06 -10.92 -11.75
CA VAL A 163 -21.98 -10.83 -12.73
C VAL A 163 -20.79 -10.23 -12.02
N SER A 164 -19.65 -10.92 -12.05
CA SER A 164 -18.45 -10.43 -11.40
C SER A 164 -17.19 -10.72 -12.20
N LEU A 165 -16.16 -9.94 -11.89
CA LEU A 165 -14.80 -10.10 -12.36
C LEU A 165 -13.86 -9.82 -11.19
N ASN A 166 -13.08 -10.83 -10.81
CA ASN A 166 -12.22 -10.83 -9.65
C ASN A 166 -10.77 -10.98 -10.10
N LEU A 167 -9.92 -10.03 -9.72
CA LEU A 167 -8.49 -10.00 -9.95
C LEU A 167 -7.76 -10.30 -8.66
N THR A 168 -6.69 -11.09 -8.73
CA THR A 168 -5.76 -11.25 -7.61
C THR A 168 -4.33 -11.26 -8.11
N ILE A 169 -3.50 -10.35 -7.60
CA ILE A 169 -2.06 -10.41 -7.80
C ILE A 169 -1.52 -11.52 -6.88
N LEU A 170 -0.84 -12.50 -7.47
CA LEU A 170 -0.35 -13.68 -6.76
C LEU A 170 1.07 -13.50 -6.23
N GLY A 171 1.89 -12.72 -6.93
CA GLY A 171 3.25 -12.39 -6.51
C GLY A 171 4.25 -12.33 -7.66
N LEU A 172 5.42 -11.80 -7.33
CA LEU A 172 6.62 -11.70 -8.15
C LEU A 172 7.17 -13.09 -8.49
N LYS A 173 7.56 -13.26 -9.74
CA LYS A 173 8.31 -14.43 -10.21
C LYS A 173 9.78 -14.12 -10.36
N GLU A 174 10.09 -13.01 -11.01
CA GLU A 174 11.47 -12.64 -11.36
C GLU A 174 11.57 -11.12 -11.45
N LEU A 175 12.62 -10.56 -10.84
CA LEU A 175 12.98 -9.16 -10.91
C LEU A 175 14.43 -9.06 -11.36
N THR A 176 14.65 -8.43 -12.51
CA THR A 176 15.99 -8.11 -13.04
C THR A 176 16.12 -6.58 -13.16
N GLN A 177 17.31 -6.08 -13.48
CA GLN A 177 17.55 -4.63 -13.62
C GLN A 177 16.58 -3.93 -14.60
N ASN A 178 16.14 -4.65 -15.63
CA ASN A 178 15.37 -4.08 -16.74
C ASN A 178 14.07 -4.84 -17.05
N SER A 179 13.76 -5.94 -16.35
CA SER A 179 12.56 -6.72 -16.63
C SER A 179 12.01 -7.32 -15.35
N THR A 180 10.69 -7.23 -15.22
CA THR A 180 9.92 -7.78 -14.10
C THR A 180 8.90 -8.76 -14.64
N SER A 181 8.68 -9.87 -13.93
CA SER A 181 7.57 -10.77 -14.20
C SER A 181 6.86 -11.21 -12.92
N PHE A 182 5.53 -11.29 -12.99
CA PHE A 182 4.69 -11.65 -11.85
C PHE A 182 3.43 -12.38 -12.31
N TYR A 183 2.80 -13.09 -11.37
CA TYR A 183 1.57 -13.83 -11.62
C TYR A 183 0.36 -13.06 -11.13
N PHE A 184 -0.73 -13.14 -11.89
CA PHE A 184 -2.05 -12.73 -11.44
C PHE A 184 -3.10 -13.78 -11.84
N SER A 185 -4.20 -13.86 -11.11
CA SER A 185 -5.36 -14.67 -11.45
C SER A 185 -6.58 -13.81 -11.75
N LEU A 186 -7.40 -14.28 -12.68
CA LEU A 186 -8.63 -13.63 -13.08
C LEU A 186 -9.77 -14.65 -13.13
N GLN A 187 -10.82 -14.39 -12.37
CA GLN A 187 -11.98 -15.28 -12.22
C GLN A 187 -13.29 -14.50 -12.39
N ARG A 188 -14.30 -15.17 -12.90
CA ARG A 188 -15.68 -14.67 -13.02
C ARG A 188 -16.52 -15.14 -11.83
N GLU A 189 -17.82 -14.87 -11.91
CA GLU A 189 -18.81 -15.42 -11.00
C GLU A 189 -18.62 -16.94 -10.79
N ASN A 190 -18.80 -17.39 -9.55
CA ASN A 190 -18.62 -18.79 -9.14
C ASN A 190 -17.21 -19.37 -9.36
N GLY A 191 -16.17 -18.54 -9.38
CA GLY A 191 -14.77 -18.99 -9.51
C GLY A 191 -14.40 -19.49 -10.91
N VAL A 192 -15.22 -19.19 -11.92
CA VAL A 192 -14.96 -19.64 -13.30
C VAL A 192 -13.75 -18.89 -13.87
N PRO A 193 -12.68 -19.57 -14.31
CA PRO A 193 -11.47 -18.90 -14.79
C PRO A 193 -11.70 -18.11 -16.08
N VAL A 194 -11.06 -16.95 -16.20
CA VAL A 194 -11.05 -16.17 -17.44
C VAL A 194 -9.91 -16.62 -18.34
N THR A 195 -10.24 -16.98 -19.58
CA THR A 195 -9.30 -17.43 -20.61
C THR A 195 -9.27 -16.48 -21.79
N GLY A 196 -8.16 -16.47 -22.54
CA GLY A 196 -8.07 -15.76 -23.81
C GLY A 196 -7.85 -14.25 -23.68
N LEU A 197 -7.26 -13.78 -22.57
CA LEU A 197 -6.78 -12.41 -22.48
C LEU A 197 -5.63 -12.18 -23.47
N THR A 198 -5.61 -10.99 -24.06
CA THR A 198 -4.52 -10.49 -24.90
C THR A 198 -3.79 -9.36 -24.19
N VAL A 199 -2.61 -8.97 -24.68
CA VAL A 199 -1.87 -7.82 -24.10
C VAL A 199 -2.69 -6.53 -24.13
N SER A 200 -3.56 -6.35 -25.12
CA SER A 200 -4.49 -5.21 -25.22
C SER A 200 -5.57 -5.18 -24.14
N SER A 201 -5.80 -6.29 -23.44
CA SER A 201 -6.68 -6.34 -22.27
C SER A 201 -6.01 -5.84 -20.99
N VAL A 202 -4.70 -5.59 -21.01
CA VAL A 202 -3.90 -5.27 -19.83
C VAL A 202 -3.39 -3.84 -19.92
N ARG A 203 -3.60 -3.07 -18.85
CA ARG A 203 -2.85 -1.85 -18.57
C ARG A 203 -2.08 -2.02 -17.29
N LEU A 204 -0.80 -1.68 -17.34
CA LEU A 204 0.13 -1.86 -16.23
C LEU A 204 0.87 -0.56 -16.00
N LEU A 205 0.90 -0.10 -14.76
CA LEU A 205 1.80 0.94 -14.32
C LEU A 205 2.74 0.36 -13.27
N TYR A 206 4.01 0.74 -13.30
CA TYR A 206 4.98 0.36 -12.29
C TYR A 206 5.62 1.60 -11.69
N ASN A 207 6.00 1.52 -10.42
CA ASN A 207 6.64 2.63 -9.75
C ASN A 207 8.12 2.68 -10.11
N ARG A 208 8.55 3.83 -10.65
CA ARG A 208 9.95 4.11 -11.00
C ARG A 208 10.60 4.98 -9.94
N THR A 209 11.82 4.62 -9.57
CA THR A 209 12.62 5.38 -8.59
C THR A 209 12.75 6.85 -9.03
N GLY A 210 12.25 7.76 -8.20
CA GLY A 210 12.29 9.21 -8.44
C GLY A 210 11.34 9.75 -9.51
N ARG A 211 10.50 8.91 -10.14
CA ARG A 211 9.54 9.31 -11.19
C ARG A 211 8.09 8.94 -10.91
N GLY A 212 7.83 8.08 -9.94
CA GLY A 212 6.47 7.62 -9.61
C GLY A 212 5.94 6.56 -10.58
N PHE A 213 4.63 6.37 -10.62
CA PHE A 213 4.00 5.36 -11.49
C PHE A 213 4.09 5.76 -12.96
N THR A 214 4.65 4.87 -13.78
CA THR A 214 4.76 5.03 -15.24
C THR A 214 4.02 3.89 -15.92
N GLU A 215 3.19 4.20 -16.90
CA GLU A 215 2.51 3.20 -17.74
C GLU A 215 3.52 2.50 -18.65
N VAL A 216 3.39 1.17 -18.76
CA VAL A 216 4.21 0.34 -19.64
C VAL A 216 3.60 0.35 -21.03
N ASP A 217 4.44 0.51 -22.06
CA ASP A 217 3.99 0.39 -23.45
C ASP A 217 3.49 -1.04 -23.72
N ILE A 218 2.42 -1.16 -24.53
CA ILE A 218 1.84 -2.44 -24.88
C ILE A 218 2.83 -3.37 -25.59
N ASP A 219 3.77 -2.80 -26.36
CA ASP A 219 4.80 -3.55 -27.08
C ASP A 219 5.88 -4.12 -26.15
N GLU A 220 5.99 -3.58 -24.93
CA GLU A 220 6.90 -4.06 -23.89
C GLU A 220 6.25 -5.11 -22.97
N LEU A 221 4.95 -5.42 -23.16
CA LEU A 221 4.22 -6.40 -22.38
C LEU A 221 4.20 -7.78 -23.05
N THR A 222 4.49 -8.81 -22.27
CA THR A 222 4.29 -10.21 -22.65
C THR A 222 3.35 -10.88 -21.67
N LEU A 223 2.29 -11.50 -22.18
CA LEU A 223 1.29 -12.20 -21.39
C LEU A 223 1.24 -13.69 -21.77
N ARG A 224 1.35 -14.58 -20.78
CA ARG A 224 1.28 -16.03 -20.98
C ARG A 224 0.24 -16.66 -20.06
N TYR A 225 -0.71 -17.41 -20.64
CA TYR A 225 -1.68 -18.18 -19.86
C TYR A 225 -1.04 -19.46 -19.30
N ILE A 226 -1.23 -19.71 -18.01
CA ILE A 226 -0.62 -20.85 -17.29
C ILE A 226 -1.67 -21.90 -16.91
N GLY A 227 -2.95 -21.51 -16.80
CA GLY A 227 -4.05 -22.39 -16.43
C GLY A 227 -4.85 -21.84 -15.26
N ASN A 228 -6.08 -22.36 -15.07
CA ASN A 228 -6.97 -21.98 -13.97
C ASN A 228 -7.23 -20.46 -13.80
N GLY A 229 -7.19 -19.70 -14.89
CA GLY A 229 -7.38 -18.24 -14.85
C GLY A 229 -6.13 -17.47 -14.46
N THR A 230 -4.99 -18.16 -14.29
CA THR A 230 -3.70 -17.56 -13.95
C THR A 230 -2.88 -17.23 -15.19
N TYR A 231 -2.28 -16.05 -15.16
CA TYR A 231 -1.40 -15.54 -16.21
C TYR A 231 -0.06 -15.13 -15.60
N LEU A 232 1.01 -15.30 -16.39
CA LEU A 232 2.32 -14.72 -16.15
C LEU A 232 2.43 -13.47 -17.02
N LEU A 233 2.58 -12.31 -16.38
CA LEU A 233 2.85 -11.04 -17.04
C LEU A 233 4.33 -10.72 -16.91
N ARG A 234 4.98 -10.38 -18.03
CA ARG A 234 6.36 -9.90 -18.08
C ARG A 234 6.40 -8.55 -18.79
N PHE A 235 7.23 -7.64 -18.28
CA PHE A 235 7.39 -6.31 -18.86
C PHE A 235 8.82 -5.79 -18.76
N TYR A 236 9.14 -4.77 -19.57
CA TYR A 236 10.34 -3.97 -19.45
C TYR A 236 10.16 -2.93 -18.34
N SER A 237 11.07 -2.92 -17.37
CA SER A 237 10.93 -2.17 -16.11
C SER A 237 12.26 -1.53 -15.66
N PRO A 238 12.83 -0.60 -16.44
CA PRO A 238 14.03 0.13 -16.03
C PRO A 238 13.76 0.97 -14.78
N ASP A 239 14.69 0.95 -13.83
CA ASP A 239 14.64 1.74 -12.60
C ASP A 239 13.41 1.43 -11.72
N MET A 240 12.97 0.17 -11.69
CA MET A 240 11.89 -0.29 -10.80
C MET A 240 12.18 0.11 -9.35
N SER A 241 11.17 0.64 -8.64
CA SER A 241 11.31 0.95 -7.22
C SER A 241 11.59 -0.30 -6.40
N THR A 242 12.34 -0.12 -5.31
CA THR A 242 12.51 -1.12 -4.24
C THR A 242 11.72 -0.65 -3.01
N PRO A 243 10.64 -1.35 -2.61
CA PRO A 243 10.11 -2.60 -3.16
C PRO A 243 9.36 -2.45 -4.49
N PRO A 244 9.27 -3.52 -5.31
CA PRO A 244 8.61 -3.49 -6.60
C PRO A 244 7.09 -3.29 -6.43
N LYS A 245 6.60 -2.13 -6.89
CA LYS A 245 5.19 -1.73 -6.79
C LYS A 245 4.54 -1.60 -8.16
N VAL A 246 3.34 -2.15 -8.32
CA VAL A 246 2.55 -2.09 -9.55
C VAL A 246 1.09 -1.69 -9.34
N LYS A 247 0.50 -1.14 -10.39
CA LYS A 247 -0.94 -0.92 -10.55
C LYS A 247 -1.39 -1.66 -11.81
N LEU A 248 -2.37 -2.55 -11.67
CA LEU A 248 -2.81 -3.42 -12.75
C LEU A 248 -4.29 -3.19 -13.05
N ILE A 249 -4.63 -3.04 -14.32
CA ILE A 249 -6.02 -2.94 -14.80
C ILE A 249 -6.21 -3.98 -15.91
N ILE A 250 -7.29 -4.75 -15.83
CA ILE A 250 -7.61 -5.80 -16.79
C ILE A 250 -9.03 -5.64 -17.33
N GLN A 251 -9.18 -5.78 -18.65
CA GLN A 251 -10.46 -5.84 -19.34
C GLN A 251 -10.78 -7.26 -19.81
N ASP A 252 -11.92 -7.80 -19.41
CA ASP A 252 -12.40 -9.09 -19.93
C ASP A 252 -13.09 -8.97 -21.30
N ALA A 253 -13.45 -10.11 -21.90
CA ALA A 253 -14.15 -10.16 -23.19
C ALA A 253 -15.58 -9.58 -23.16
N ARG A 254 -16.18 -9.40 -21.98
CA ARG A 254 -17.48 -8.74 -21.79
C ARG A 254 -17.32 -7.21 -21.74
N GLY A 255 -16.08 -6.73 -21.66
CA GLY A 255 -15.72 -5.32 -21.54
C GLY A 255 -15.68 -4.81 -20.11
N ILE A 256 -15.81 -5.69 -19.11
CA ILE A 256 -15.74 -5.32 -17.69
C ILE A 256 -14.28 -5.08 -17.34
N LEU A 257 -14.01 -3.96 -16.67
CA LEU A 257 -12.70 -3.66 -16.11
C LEU A 257 -12.65 -4.09 -14.64
N VAL A 258 -11.47 -4.53 -14.22
CA VAL A 258 -11.11 -4.73 -12.80
C VAL A 258 -9.69 -4.22 -12.58
N GLY A 259 -9.44 -3.61 -11.43
CA GLY A 259 -8.16 -3.02 -11.07
C GLY A 259 -7.59 -3.56 -9.77
N SER A 260 -6.27 -3.44 -9.61
CA SER A 260 -5.52 -3.63 -8.36
C SER A 260 -4.52 -2.49 -8.24
N PHE A 261 -4.93 -1.41 -7.58
CA PHE A 261 -4.14 -0.21 -7.40
C PHE A 261 -4.48 0.50 -6.07
N PRO A 262 -3.96 0.01 -4.93
CA PRO A 262 -3.92 0.81 -3.71
C PRO A 262 -3.16 2.13 -3.96
N GLN A 263 -3.36 3.12 -3.08
CA GLN A 263 -2.77 4.46 -3.21
C GLN A 263 -1.24 4.40 -3.45
N ASN A 264 -0.55 3.54 -2.69
CA ASN A 264 0.90 3.34 -2.75
C ASN A 264 1.35 2.25 -3.74
N GLY A 265 0.41 1.67 -4.52
CA GLY A 265 0.64 0.53 -5.41
C GLY A 265 0.76 -0.81 -4.69
N THR A 266 0.54 -1.89 -5.44
CA THR A 266 0.60 -3.25 -4.92
C THR A 266 2.06 -3.70 -4.89
N ILE A 267 2.55 -4.07 -3.72
CA ILE A 267 3.89 -4.68 -3.57
C ILE A 267 3.87 -6.08 -4.17
N LEU A 268 4.89 -6.42 -4.96
CA LEU A 268 5.07 -7.76 -5.53
C LEU A 268 6.04 -8.57 -4.67
N SER A 269 5.51 -9.45 -3.82
CA SER A 269 6.29 -10.42 -3.03
C SER A 269 6.61 -11.68 -3.85
N LEU A 270 7.76 -12.32 -3.62
CA LEU A 270 8.14 -13.59 -4.27
C LEU A 270 7.13 -14.70 -3.93
N ILE A 271 6.71 -15.43 -4.96
CA ILE A 271 5.70 -16.50 -4.81
C ILE A 271 6.24 -17.75 -4.12
N ASP A 272 7.56 -17.95 -4.13
CA ASP A 272 8.29 -19.08 -3.57
C ASP A 272 9.11 -18.68 -2.35
N ASP A 273 8.71 -17.57 -1.72
CA ASP A 273 9.24 -17.18 -0.43
C ASP A 273 9.13 -18.36 0.55
N SER A 274 10.28 -18.67 1.13
CA SER A 274 10.51 -19.77 2.06
C SER A 274 11.48 -19.40 3.16
N THR A 275 11.90 -18.14 3.23
CA THR A 275 12.92 -17.66 4.15
C THR A 275 12.42 -16.42 4.84
N GLY A 276 12.41 -16.42 6.17
CA GLY A 276 11.97 -15.26 6.93
C GLY A 276 12.91 -14.06 6.80
N PRO A 277 12.45 -12.88 7.24
CA PRO A 277 13.19 -11.63 7.11
C PRO A 277 14.44 -11.59 8.00
N VAL A 278 15.39 -10.71 7.69
CA VAL A 278 16.61 -10.53 8.47
C VAL A 278 16.59 -9.24 9.28
N VAL A 279 17.20 -9.23 10.46
CA VAL A 279 17.42 -8.00 11.23
C VAL A 279 18.73 -7.36 10.77
N THR A 280 18.67 -6.18 10.15
CA THR A 280 19.82 -5.49 9.56
C THR A 280 20.43 -4.45 10.50
N GLU A 281 19.62 -3.86 11.37
CA GLU A 281 20.06 -2.96 12.44
C GLU A 281 19.38 -3.37 13.76
N LEU A 282 20.11 -3.28 14.86
CA LEU A 282 19.59 -3.53 16.21
C LEU A 282 20.33 -2.64 17.21
N THR A 283 19.60 -1.75 17.86
CA THR A 283 20.14 -0.81 18.85
C THR A 283 19.26 -0.75 20.09
N ALA A 284 19.84 -0.37 21.22
CA ALA A 284 19.11 -0.04 22.43
C ALA A 284 19.70 1.25 23.01
N GLU A 285 18.85 2.24 23.27
CA GLU A 285 19.27 3.54 23.78
C GLU A 285 18.39 3.97 24.97
N PRO A 286 18.97 4.26 26.15
CA PRO A 286 20.39 4.16 26.49
C PRO A 286 20.86 2.69 26.66
N ASN A 287 22.13 2.44 26.35
CA ASN A 287 22.84 1.20 26.69
C ASN A 287 24.35 1.50 26.83
N PRO A 288 24.97 1.38 28.02
CA PRO A 288 24.41 0.85 29.28
C PRO A 288 23.29 1.69 29.88
N ILE A 289 22.47 1.07 30.73
CA ILE A 289 21.44 1.73 31.55
C ILE A 289 22.03 2.01 32.92
N TYR A 290 22.10 3.30 33.29
CA TYR A 290 22.61 3.76 34.58
C TYR A 290 21.48 4.30 35.45
N GLY A 291 21.10 3.55 36.51
CA GLY A 291 20.03 3.96 37.42
C GLY A 291 18.63 4.18 36.79
N GLY A 292 18.48 3.86 35.50
CA GLY A 292 17.25 3.98 34.72
C GLY A 292 16.39 2.71 34.78
N ASN A 293 15.11 2.86 34.43
CA ASN A 293 14.13 1.77 34.47
C ASN A 293 13.74 1.24 33.08
N SER A 294 14.19 1.88 32.00
CA SER A 294 13.92 1.40 30.63
C SER A 294 15.03 1.77 29.64
N THR A 295 14.99 1.11 28.49
CA THR A 295 15.73 1.45 27.29
C THR A 295 14.82 1.29 26.07
N THR A 296 14.99 2.12 25.06
CA THR A 296 14.28 1.98 23.79
C THR A 296 15.05 1.02 22.90
N LEU A 297 14.51 -0.17 22.69
CA LEU A 297 15.01 -1.15 21.73
C LEU A 297 14.47 -0.83 20.35
N ARG A 298 15.35 -0.67 19.36
CA ARG A 298 14.98 -0.41 17.96
C ARG A 298 15.65 -1.43 17.05
N ALA A 299 14.93 -1.90 16.05
CA ALA A 299 15.46 -2.81 15.05
C ALA A 299 14.95 -2.46 13.64
N VAL A 300 15.72 -2.80 12.62
CA VAL A 300 15.27 -2.77 11.22
C VAL A 300 15.15 -4.22 10.75
N ILE A 301 13.94 -4.60 10.33
CA ILE A 301 13.61 -5.92 9.81
C ILE A 301 13.43 -5.81 8.30
N ASP A 302 14.16 -6.62 7.54
CA ASP A 302 14.30 -6.50 6.10
C ASP A 302 14.08 -7.85 5.41
N ASP A 303 13.06 -7.91 4.57
CA ASP A 303 12.74 -9.06 3.72
C ASP A 303 13.12 -8.86 2.24
N SER A 304 13.73 -7.73 1.88
CA SER A 304 14.02 -7.36 0.48
C SER A 304 14.92 -8.36 -0.25
N ASN A 305 15.69 -9.16 0.47
CA ASN A 305 16.60 -10.17 -0.07
C ASN A 305 16.17 -11.62 0.21
N THR A 306 15.06 -11.82 0.92
CA THR A 306 14.56 -13.15 1.36
C THR A 306 13.20 -13.49 0.76
N GLY A 307 12.37 -12.50 0.44
CA GLY A 307 11.03 -12.74 -0.08
C GLY A 307 10.32 -11.54 -0.71
N TRP A 308 10.72 -10.29 -0.43
CA TRP A 308 9.91 -9.08 -0.69
C TRP A 308 8.49 -9.15 -0.06
N SER A 309 8.29 -10.03 0.89
CA SER A 309 7.06 -10.17 1.65
C SER A 309 6.99 -9.05 2.69
N THR A 310 5.82 -8.43 2.80
CA THR A 310 5.56 -7.42 3.84
C THR A 310 5.83 -8.02 5.22
N ILE A 311 6.54 -7.30 6.08
CA ILE A 311 6.71 -7.69 7.49
C ILE A 311 5.34 -7.58 8.18
N VAL A 312 4.94 -8.58 8.96
CA VAL A 312 3.64 -8.62 9.64
C VAL A 312 3.73 -8.76 11.16
N ALA A 313 4.90 -9.12 11.69
CA ALA A 313 5.17 -9.16 13.11
C ALA A 313 6.67 -9.05 13.40
N ALA A 314 6.99 -8.61 14.61
CA ALA A 314 8.33 -8.58 15.15
C ALA A 314 8.27 -8.83 16.65
N GLU A 315 9.23 -9.56 17.20
CA GLU A 315 9.29 -9.85 18.63
C GLU A 315 10.71 -9.88 19.17
N TYR A 316 10.83 -9.72 20.48
CA TYR A 316 12.09 -9.89 21.19
C TYR A 316 11.97 -10.84 22.39
N PHE A 317 13.11 -11.43 22.76
CA PHE A 317 13.30 -12.26 23.93
C PHE A 317 14.46 -11.75 24.77
N VAL A 318 14.41 -12.00 26.08
CA VAL A 318 15.46 -11.64 27.03
C VAL A 318 16.10 -12.90 27.60
N GLY A 319 17.42 -13.02 27.48
CA GLY A 319 18.23 -14.09 28.07
C GLY A 319 18.14 -15.45 27.39
N SER A 320 16.95 -15.87 26.94
CA SER A 320 16.73 -17.13 26.24
C SER A 320 15.68 -17.00 25.14
N ILE A 321 15.93 -17.65 24.01
CA ILE A 321 14.99 -17.74 22.88
C ILE A 321 13.82 -18.66 23.23
N GLY A 322 12.59 -18.18 23.03
CA GLY A 322 11.35 -18.96 23.17
C GLY A 322 10.84 -19.50 21.82
N GLU A 323 9.59 -19.97 21.80
CA GLU A 323 8.92 -20.37 20.56
C GLU A 323 8.50 -19.13 19.75
N ASN A 324 8.54 -19.22 18.42
CA ASN A 324 8.15 -18.11 17.55
C ASN A 324 6.70 -17.67 17.83
N GLY A 325 6.50 -16.35 18.00
CA GLY A 325 5.21 -15.76 18.34
C GLY A 325 4.87 -15.75 19.83
N THR A 326 5.81 -16.15 20.70
CA THR A 326 5.67 -16.09 22.17
C THR A 326 6.50 -14.99 22.82
N GLY A 327 7.30 -14.27 22.02
CA GLY A 327 8.13 -13.17 22.48
C GLY A 327 7.33 -11.93 22.82
N ILE A 328 8.02 -10.91 23.31
CA ILE A 328 7.42 -9.61 23.58
C ILE A 328 7.35 -8.85 22.23
N PRO A 329 6.16 -8.35 21.82
CA PRO A 329 6.00 -7.76 20.50
C PRO A 329 6.76 -6.44 20.38
N LEU A 330 7.33 -6.21 19.20
CA LEU A 330 7.85 -4.92 18.74
C LEU A 330 6.78 -4.25 17.87
N SER A 331 6.61 -2.94 18.02
CA SER A 331 5.66 -2.16 17.25
C SER A 331 6.34 -1.50 16.04
N PRO A 332 5.68 -1.39 14.88
CA PRO A 332 6.21 -0.64 13.74
C PRO A 332 6.29 0.84 14.12
N LEU A 333 7.37 1.52 13.72
CA LEU A 333 7.64 2.89 14.10
C LEU A 333 6.64 3.87 13.49
N ASP A 334 6.17 3.59 12.27
CA ASP A 334 5.15 4.37 11.57
C ASP A 334 3.71 3.94 11.90
N GLY A 335 3.55 2.92 12.75
CA GLY A 335 2.27 2.40 13.21
C GLY A 335 1.64 1.31 12.34
N LEU A 336 2.23 0.93 11.20
CA LEU A 336 1.69 -0.10 10.31
C LEU A 336 2.76 -1.08 9.85
N PHE A 337 2.38 -2.34 9.72
CA PHE A 337 3.19 -3.39 9.11
C PHE A 337 2.81 -3.49 7.62
N ASP A 338 3.34 -2.62 6.78
CA ASP A 338 2.92 -2.49 5.36
C ASP A 338 4.06 -2.55 4.33
N SER A 339 5.30 -2.70 4.80
CA SER A 339 6.51 -2.71 4.00
C SER A 339 7.33 -3.99 4.18
N PRO A 340 8.09 -4.45 3.17
CA PRO A 340 9.08 -5.52 3.33
C PRO A 340 10.33 -5.07 4.09
N VAL A 341 10.48 -3.77 4.35
CA VAL A 341 11.48 -3.23 5.29
C VAL A 341 10.74 -2.42 6.33
N GLU A 342 10.83 -2.83 7.59
CA GLU A 342 10.11 -2.20 8.70
C GLU A 342 11.07 -1.79 9.80
N THR A 343 10.92 -0.56 10.30
CA THR A 343 11.59 -0.14 11.53
C THR A 343 10.67 -0.42 12.70
N VAL A 344 11.11 -1.23 13.64
CA VAL A 344 10.30 -1.62 14.81
C VAL A 344 10.96 -1.16 16.11
N TYR A 345 10.15 -0.98 17.14
CA TYR A 345 10.64 -0.58 18.46
C TYR A 345 9.82 -1.16 19.62
N ALA A 346 10.42 -1.21 20.80
CA ALA A 346 9.73 -1.41 22.08
C ALA A 346 10.49 -0.73 23.23
N GLU A 347 9.74 -0.30 24.24
CA GLU A 347 10.29 0.06 25.54
C GLU A 347 10.58 -1.22 26.35
N VAL A 348 11.85 -1.49 26.60
CA VAL A 348 12.28 -2.62 27.44
C VAL A 348 12.33 -2.12 28.88
N ASN A 349 11.36 -2.54 29.69
CA ASN A 349 11.33 -2.23 31.11
C ASN A 349 12.29 -3.15 31.88
N VAL A 350 13.32 -2.55 32.50
CA VAL A 350 14.34 -3.24 33.29
C VAL A 350 14.16 -3.07 34.80
N THR A 351 13.01 -2.57 35.24
CA THR A 351 12.70 -2.39 36.67
C THR A 351 12.86 -3.72 37.41
N GLY A 352 13.74 -3.74 38.41
CA GLY A 352 14.01 -4.92 39.24
C GLY A 352 14.99 -5.92 38.63
N TRP A 353 15.57 -5.65 37.46
CA TRP A 353 16.69 -6.43 36.94
C TRP A 353 17.93 -6.17 37.80
N SER A 354 18.73 -7.21 38.00
CA SER A 354 20.01 -7.10 38.71
C SER A 354 21.08 -6.50 37.80
N LEU A 355 22.12 -5.88 38.38
CA LEU A 355 23.29 -5.43 37.62
C LEU A 355 23.89 -6.59 36.81
N GLY A 356 24.32 -6.30 35.58
CA GLY A 356 24.90 -7.30 34.69
C GLY A 356 24.47 -7.17 33.23
N ASN A 357 24.79 -8.22 32.47
CA ASN A 357 24.59 -8.26 31.02
C ASN A 357 23.42 -9.18 30.67
N TYR A 358 22.52 -8.69 29.82
CA TYR A 358 21.35 -9.41 29.34
C TYR A 358 21.38 -9.45 27.82
N THR A 359 21.33 -10.65 27.23
CA THR A 359 21.24 -10.77 25.77
C THR A 359 19.78 -10.61 25.35
N ILE A 360 19.52 -9.63 24.50
CA ILE A 360 18.25 -9.42 23.83
C ILE A 360 18.33 -10.08 22.46
N TYR A 361 17.35 -10.92 22.11
CA TYR A 361 17.23 -11.55 20.80
C TYR A 361 16.04 -10.94 20.07
N VAL A 362 16.20 -10.56 18.81
CA VAL A 362 15.14 -9.97 17.97
C VAL A 362 15.04 -10.72 16.65
N HIS A 363 13.82 -10.94 16.19
CA HIS A 363 13.52 -11.42 14.83
C HIS A 363 12.14 -10.94 14.36
N GLY A 364 11.88 -11.14 13.08
CA GLY A 364 10.63 -10.73 12.44
C GLY A 364 9.92 -11.87 11.72
N ARG A 365 8.67 -11.63 11.36
CA ARG A 365 7.85 -12.51 10.55
C ARG A 365 7.33 -11.77 9.33
N ASP A 366 7.40 -12.41 8.17
CA ASP A 366 6.81 -11.90 6.93
C ASP A 366 5.35 -12.37 6.72
N ALA A 367 4.73 -11.83 5.68
CA ALA A 367 3.38 -12.17 5.23
C ALA A 367 3.26 -13.56 4.60
N ALA A 368 4.36 -14.16 4.13
CA ALA A 368 4.39 -15.56 3.70
C ALA A 368 4.34 -16.53 4.89
N GLY A 369 4.55 -16.01 6.10
CA GLY A 369 4.38 -16.68 7.37
C GLY A 369 5.68 -17.20 7.97
N TYR A 370 6.84 -16.91 7.37
CA TYR A 370 8.14 -17.36 7.84
C TYR A 370 8.73 -16.39 8.86
N TRP A 371 9.38 -16.97 9.87
CA TRP A 371 10.13 -16.22 10.86
C TRP A 371 11.61 -16.20 10.47
N GLY A 372 12.22 -15.04 10.68
CA GLY A 372 13.63 -14.79 10.43
C GLY A 372 14.56 -15.48 11.41
N ASN A 373 15.86 -15.42 11.12
CA ASN A 373 16.88 -15.74 12.12
C ASN A 373 16.96 -14.63 13.18
N PHE A 374 17.32 -15.01 14.40
CA PHE A 374 17.57 -14.05 15.48
C PHE A 374 18.84 -13.25 15.25
N SER A 375 18.75 -11.93 15.44
CA SER A 375 19.87 -11.06 15.78
C SER A 375 19.87 -10.80 17.28
N SER A 376 21.02 -10.40 17.83
CA SER A 376 21.13 -10.17 19.27
C SER A 376 21.99 -8.98 19.63
N LEU A 377 21.62 -8.32 20.73
CA LEU A 377 22.35 -7.22 21.35
C LEU A 377 22.54 -7.54 22.84
N VAL A 378 23.68 -7.14 23.41
CA VAL A 378 23.88 -7.19 24.86
C VAL A 378 23.43 -5.87 25.48
N LEU A 379 22.43 -5.95 26.36
CA LEU A 379 21.98 -4.86 27.20
C LEU A 379 22.73 -4.90 28.54
N VAL A 380 23.36 -3.79 28.92
CA VAL A 380 24.16 -3.68 30.14
C VAL A 380 23.42 -2.83 31.17
N ILE A 381 23.28 -3.36 32.39
CA ILE A 381 22.75 -2.62 33.55
C ILE A 381 23.89 -2.39 34.53
N SER A 382 24.18 -1.10 34.78
CA SER A 382 25.25 -0.65 35.68
C SER A 382 24.72 0.41 36.65
N ASP A 383 25.34 0.52 37.81
CA ASP A 383 25.12 1.60 38.78
C ASP A 383 26.25 2.65 38.76
N THR A 384 27.32 2.40 38.01
CA THR A 384 28.50 3.28 37.94
C THR A 384 28.79 3.71 36.50
N GLN A 385 28.86 5.03 36.28
CA GLN A 385 29.35 5.66 35.04
C GLN A 385 30.84 5.99 35.14
N ASN A 386 31.57 6.06 34.03
CA ASN A 386 32.99 6.47 34.04
C ASN A 386 33.15 7.91 33.55
N MET A 387 34.04 8.68 34.18
CA MET A 387 34.43 10.04 33.77
C MET A 387 35.94 10.22 33.74
N HIS A 388 36.42 11.06 32.82
CA HIS A 388 37.83 11.41 32.67
C HIS A 388 38.01 12.88 32.28
N VAL A 389 39.24 13.39 32.42
CA VAL A 389 39.63 14.74 31.99
C VAL A 389 39.88 14.73 30.48
N LYS A 390 39.17 15.60 29.76
CA LYS A 390 39.34 15.80 28.32
C LYS A 390 40.40 16.84 27.98
N SER A 391 40.40 17.97 28.68
CA SER A 391 41.38 19.04 28.46
C SER A 391 41.61 19.86 29.71
N ILE A 392 42.79 20.48 29.78
CA ILE A 392 43.19 21.49 30.75
C ILE A 392 43.66 22.71 29.96
N ASP A 393 42.76 23.63 29.66
CA ASP A 393 43.08 24.81 28.87
C ASP A 393 43.68 25.91 29.76
N MET A 394 44.98 26.17 29.58
CA MET A 394 45.71 27.19 30.33
C MET A 394 45.67 28.56 29.66
N SER A 395 45.39 29.59 30.45
CA SER A 395 45.43 30.99 30.02
C SER A 395 46.10 31.86 31.08
N GLY A 396 46.53 33.06 30.69
CA GLY A 396 47.29 33.93 31.58
C GLY A 396 46.99 35.40 31.38
N GLU A 397 47.07 36.14 32.49
CA GLU A 397 46.96 37.59 32.52
C GLU A 397 48.27 38.20 33.01
N ILE A 398 48.66 39.32 32.39
CA ILE A 398 49.86 40.08 32.75
C ILE A 398 49.44 41.50 33.09
N ASP A 399 49.82 41.96 34.28
CA ASP A 399 49.65 43.34 34.72
C ASP A 399 51.01 44.03 34.86
N TRP A 400 51.06 45.29 34.45
CA TRP A 400 52.30 46.02 34.23
C TRP A 400 52.37 47.27 35.09
N TRP A 401 53.50 47.45 35.76
CA TRP A 401 53.85 48.70 36.41
C TRP A 401 55.28 49.10 36.05
N PHE A 402 55.37 49.99 35.05
CA PHE A 402 56.63 50.48 34.48
C PHE A 402 57.52 49.35 33.95
N ILE A 403 58.57 48.95 34.69
CA ILE A 403 59.50 47.87 34.33
C ILE A 403 59.25 46.57 35.10
N PHE A 404 58.21 46.53 35.93
CA PHE A 404 57.78 45.35 36.66
C PHE A 404 56.51 44.78 36.04
N LYS A 405 56.42 43.45 35.98
CA LYS A 405 55.21 42.70 35.64
C LYS A 405 54.79 41.82 36.81
N ARG A 406 53.50 41.56 36.92
CA ARG A 406 52.96 40.45 37.71
C ARG A 406 52.04 39.63 36.81
N THR A 407 52.00 38.34 37.04
CA THR A 407 51.28 37.39 36.20
C THR A 407 50.30 36.59 37.03
N ARG A 408 49.26 36.08 36.39
CA ARG A 408 48.25 35.21 36.98
C ARG A 408 47.83 34.19 35.94
N ALA A 409 47.67 32.93 36.34
CA ALA A 409 47.24 31.86 35.44
C ALA A 409 45.80 31.43 35.77
N THR A 410 45.08 31.00 34.74
CA THR A 410 43.76 30.38 34.85
C THR A 410 43.78 29.05 34.09
N ALA A 411 43.39 27.98 34.77
CA ALA A 411 43.18 26.66 34.18
C ALA A 411 41.68 26.40 34.04
N VAL A 412 41.22 26.01 32.85
CA VAL A 412 39.86 25.53 32.62
C VAL A 412 39.94 24.02 32.40
N VAL A 413 39.41 23.25 33.33
CA VAL A 413 39.41 21.77 33.24
C VAL A 413 38.06 21.33 32.69
N THR A 414 38.08 20.54 31.62
CA THR A 414 36.87 19.93 31.03
C THR A 414 36.80 18.45 31.39
N VAL A 415 35.71 18.03 32.02
CA VAL A 415 35.44 16.64 32.43
C VAL A 415 34.30 16.08 31.58
N VAL A 416 34.52 14.89 31.02
CA VAL A 416 33.55 14.21 30.15
C VAL A 416 33.35 12.75 30.57
N ASP A 417 32.23 12.18 30.13
CA ASP A 417 31.95 10.75 30.24
C ASP A 417 32.71 9.94 29.18
N GLN A 418 32.58 8.61 29.24
CA GLN A 418 33.17 7.70 28.24
C GLN A 418 32.72 7.95 26.77
N ASN A 419 31.62 8.67 26.55
CA ASN A 419 31.07 9.02 25.24
C ASN A 419 31.44 10.46 24.82
N GLY A 420 32.19 11.20 25.66
CA GLY A 420 32.58 12.59 25.42
C GLY A 420 31.51 13.63 25.77
N SER A 421 30.43 13.24 26.46
CA SER A 421 29.41 14.16 26.96
C SER A 421 29.90 14.87 28.23
N PRO A 422 29.60 16.16 28.42
CA PRO A 422 30.04 16.92 29.59
C PRO A 422 29.43 16.37 30.88
N VAL A 423 30.24 16.31 31.94
CA VAL A 423 29.80 15.84 33.27
C VAL A 423 29.63 17.04 34.20
N GLU A 424 28.38 17.43 34.46
CA GLU A 424 28.02 18.51 35.38
C GLU A 424 28.10 18.07 36.85
N GLY A 425 28.53 18.97 37.74
CA GLY A 425 28.51 18.78 39.18
C GLY A 425 29.64 17.91 39.74
N ALA A 426 30.59 17.47 38.92
CA ALA A 426 31.75 16.72 39.35
C ALA A 426 32.70 17.61 40.15
N LYS A 427 33.10 17.14 41.33
CA LYS A 427 34.06 17.85 42.18
C LYS A 427 35.48 17.53 41.72
N VAL A 428 36.16 18.49 41.13
CA VAL A 428 37.54 18.35 40.62
C VAL A 428 38.51 18.86 41.66
N TYR A 429 39.52 18.06 41.95
CA TYR A 429 40.67 18.42 42.79
C TYR A 429 41.88 18.62 41.89
N GLY A 430 42.62 19.71 42.11
CA GLY A 430 43.85 19.97 41.41
C GLY A 430 44.91 20.64 42.27
N SER A 431 46.14 20.63 41.78
CA SER A 431 47.28 21.25 42.44
C SER A 431 48.06 22.15 41.47
N TRP A 432 48.40 23.34 41.95
CA TRP A 432 49.30 24.26 41.27
C TRP A 432 50.75 23.98 41.66
N SER A 433 51.66 24.08 40.70
CA SER A 433 53.11 24.07 40.90
C SER A 433 53.80 25.09 39.98
N GLY A 434 55.08 25.39 40.27
CA GLY A 434 55.82 26.48 39.63
C GLY A 434 55.70 27.78 40.42
N MET A 435 55.22 28.85 39.78
CA MET A 435 55.07 30.18 40.40
C MET A 435 53.91 30.26 41.39
N ALA A 436 52.84 29.48 41.17
CA ALA A 436 51.78 29.27 42.14
C ALA A 436 51.97 27.92 42.85
N SER A 437 51.45 27.82 44.08
CA SER A 437 51.45 26.55 44.81
C SER A 437 50.19 26.45 45.68
N GLY A 438 49.64 25.24 45.78
CA GLY A 438 48.46 24.96 46.59
C GLY A 438 47.49 24.01 45.91
N SER A 439 46.64 23.38 46.73
CA SER A 439 45.54 22.54 46.27
C SER A 439 44.26 23.37 46.15
N VAL A 440 43.51 23.14 45.09
CA VAL A 440 42.22 23.79 44.82
C VAL A 440 41.17 22.73 44.52
N GLU A 441 39.92 23.05 44.80
CA GLU A 441 38.77 22.21 44.48
C GLU A 441 37.62 23.06 43.95
N GLY A 442 36.82 22.51 43.04
CA GLY A 442 35.70 23.19 42.41
C GLY A 442 34.73 22.19 41.77
N PHE A 443 33.55 22.66 41.41
CA PHE A 443 32.51 21.84 40.76
C PHE A 443 32.39 22.22 39.29
N THR A 444 32.21 21.22 38.43
CA THR A 444 31.93 21.45 37.01
C THR A 444 30.54 22.02 36.77
N ASP A 445 30.41 22.88 35.76
CA ASP A 445 29.15 23.47 35.31
C ASP A 445 28.41 22.58 34.27
N GLU A 446 27.33 23.10 33.68
CA GLU A 446 26.54 22.42 32.62
C GLU A 446 27.37 22.00 31.39
N ASN A 447 28.53 22.63 31.16
CA ASN A 447 29.46 22.29 30.08
C ASN A 447 30.54 21.30 30.53
N GLY A 448 30.46 20.78 31.75
CA GLY A 448 31.47 19.90 32.34
C GLY A 448 32.76 20.64 32.67
N GLN A 449 32.73 21.97 32.82
CA GLN A 449 33.93 22.78 33.00
C GLN A 449 34.05 23.34 34.41
N VAL A 450 35.27 23.38 34.92
CA VAL A 450 35.61 24.07 36.17
C VAL A 450 36.81 25.00 35.94
N VAL A 451 36.73 26.20 36.50
CA VAL A 451 37.74 27.24 36.31
C VAL A 451 38.51 27.47 37.60
N PHE A 452 39.83 27.35 37.54
CA PHE A 452 40.75 27.64 38.63
C PHE A 452 41.65 28.80 38.25
N THR A 453 41.61 29.90 39.01
CA THR A 453 42.46 31.07 38.80
C THR A 453 43.38 31.27 39.99
N THR A 454 44.69 31.43 39.75
CA THR A 454 45.66 31.72 40.81
C THR A 454 45.48 33.13 41.35
N ASP A 455 46.06 33.44 42.51
CA ASP A 455 46.30 34.84 42.85
C ASP A 455 47.35 35.45 41.93
N TRP A 456 47.43 36.78 41.92
CA TRP A 456 48.51 37.50 41.24
C TRP A 456 49.86 37.18 41.87
N SER A 457 50.87 36.97 41.04
CA SER A 457 52.26 36.89 41.48
C SER A 457 52.70 38.19 42.17
N TYR A 458 53.82 38.13 42.88
CA TYR A 458 54.53 39.34 43.26
C TYR A 458 55.02 40.09 41.99
N TRP A 459 55.31 41.38 42.14
CA TRP A 459 55.92 42.18 41.07
C TRP A 459 57.36 41.74 40.83
N ASP A 460 57.64 41.24 39.63
CA ASP A 460 58.99 40.87 39.22
C ASP A 460 59.43 41.70 38.00
N TRP A 461 60.72 41.68 37.70
CA TRP A 461 61.28 42.37 36.55
C TRP A 461 60.68 41.82 35.25
N TRP A 462 60.46 42.70 34.28
CA TRP A 462 59.79 42.37 33.00
C TRP A 462 60.41 41.20 32.20
N PHE A 463 61.68 40.87 32.45
CA PHE A 463 62.41 39.79 31.79
C PHE A 463 62.38 38.45 32.56
N VAL A 464 61.71 38.39 33.71
CA VAL A 464 61.53 37.15 34.49
C VAL A 464 60.24 36.49 34.06
N ASP A 465 60.32 35.27 33.57
CA ASP A 465 59.15 34.49 33.17
C ASP A 465 58.68 33.60 34.32
N HIS A 466 57.36 33.51 34.47
CA HIS A 466 56.72 32.68 35.50
C HIS A 466 56.01 31.51 34.83
N THR A 467 56.46 30.29 35.15
CA THR A 467 55.77 29.06 34.72
C THR A 467 54.75 28.64 35.77
N TYR A 468 53.52 28.42 35.34
CA TYR A 468 52.43 27.87 36.14
C TYR A 468 52.04 26.53 35.56
N THR A 469 52.06 25.49 36.39
CA THR A 469 51.64 24.15 36.02
C THR A 469 50.44 23.75 36.86
N PHE A 470 49.35 23.36 36.20
CA PHE A 470 48.17 22.80 36.86
C PHE A 470 48.14 21.29 36.65
N THR A 471 47.76 20.54 37.68
CA THR A 471 47.63 19.07 37.61
C THR A 471 46.35 18.65 38.29
N VAL A 472 45.51 17.88 37.61
CA VAL A 472 44.32 17.27 38.20
C VAL A 472 44.77 16.08 39.05
N THR A 473 44.34 16.03 40.30
CA THR A 473 44.76 15.01 41.27
C THR A 473 43.66 14.00 41.56
N ASN A 474 42.39 14.41 41.55
CA ASN A 474 41.24 13.53 41.75
C ASN A 474 39.96 14.19 41.21
N ILE A 475 38.94 13.39 40.90
CA ILE A 475 37.59 13.88 40.61
C ILE A 475 36.57 12.99 41.34
N GLU A 476 35.57 13.58 41.97
CA GLU A 476 34.54 12.88 42.74
C GLU A 476 33.13 13.29 42.32
N LEU A 477 32.28 12.30 42.04
CA LEU A 477 30.85 12.47 41.80
C LEU A 477 30.11 11.16 42.16
N GLU A 478 28.99 11.25 42.87
CA GLU A 478 28.23 10.05 43.30
C GLU A 478 27.63 9.31 42.10
N GLY A 479 27.82 7.99 42.02
CA GLY A 479 27.40 7.18 40.86
C GLY A 479 28.38 7.23 39.68
N TRP A 480 29.51 7.92 39.85
CA TRP A 480 30.58 8.01 38.86
C TRP A 480 31.89 7.46 39.40
N ASN A 481 32.68 6.89 38.50
CA ASN A 481 34.01 6.40 38.72
C ASN A 481 34.97 7.25 37.89
N TYR A 482 35.89 7.94 38.56
CA TYR A 482 36.96 8.66 37.88
C TYR A 482 38.00 7.66 37.38
N THR A 483 38.32 7.69 36.09
CA THR A 483 39.30 6.81 35.42
C THR A 483 40.53 7.62 35.00
N PRO A 484 41.54 7.83 35.88
CA PRO A 484 42.71 8.64 35.56
C PRO A 484 43.50 8.14 34.34
N GLU A 485 43.44 6.84 34.05
CA GLU A 485 44.12 6.22 32.91
C GLU A 485 43.49 6.59 31.56
N GLU A 486 42.24 7.06 31.56
CA GLU A 486 41.51 7.51 30.38
C GLU A 486 41.63 9.03 30.16
N ASN A 487 42.29 9.75 31.04
CA ASN A 487 42.52 11.19 30.87
C ASN A 487 43.29 11.44 29.57
N GLU A 488 42.74 12.29 28.70
CA GLU A 488 43.46 12.83 27.55
C GLU A 488 44.54 13.81 28.01
N GLU A 489 44.30 14.48 29.14
CA GLU A 489 45.24 15.41 29.75
C GLU A 489 45.21 15.35 31.28
N THR A 490 46.38 15.23 31.91
CA THR A 490 46.51 15.18 33.38
C THR A 490 47.12 16.44 33.98
N SER A 491 47.92 17.16 33.19
CA SER A 491 48.59 18.38 33.60
C SER A 491 48.93 19.25 32.40
N ASP A 492 48.76 20.55 32.53
CA ASP A 492 49.21 21.53 31.52
C ASP A 492 49.98 22.67 32.18
N SER A 493 50.77 23.41 31.39
CA SER A 493 51.64 24.48 31.85
C SER A 493 51.64 25.68 30.92
N ILE A 494 51.60 26.88 31.50
CA ILE A 494 51.77 28.14 30.78
C ILE A 494 52.94 28.95 31.36
N THR A 495 53.69 29.63 30.51
CA THR A 495 54.77 30.53 30.92
C THR A 495 54.44 31.96 30.47
N LEU A 496 54.47 32.90 31.40
CA LEU A 496 53.98 34.29 31.26
C LEU A 496 55.04 35.34 31.58
#